data_AF-A0A418XWV2-F1
#
_entry.id   AF-A0A418XWV2-F1
#
_cell.length_a   1.000
_cell.length_b   1.000
_cell.length_c   1.000
_cell.angle_alpha   90.00
_cell.angle_beta   90.00
_cell.angle_gamma   90.00
#
_symmetry.space_group_name_H-M   'P 1'
#
loop_
_entity.id
_entity.type
_entity.pdbx_description
1 polymer ?
#
loop_
_entity_poly.entity_id
_entity_poly.type
_entity_poly.pdbx_seq_one_letter_code
_entity_poly.pdbx_strand_id
1 'polypeptide(L)'
;MSEDMVVLPGERCRKAREAMGWTTAEAAKRMHLSQTYLLALEADDYERLPEATFVKGYLKNYARLLGLPADEVANTFQQMINEDAFNKPLELPSMPRKPALLARPWVWLVLLLMVIVAGLLAWPEGADDVVPPEPTALQETAESSSLDLDADGDSLQGVDSSNAGAGDTNPDLGEALSPVDDTEEGAQPEPEAETEAVDDSMLAESGLDRLILAFSTNCWVQIKDASGRTLRQGEQLGGGTLQLDGQAPFNVTLGNAGAVSDMYLNGEAVTLPTDSPGKVVRITLP
;
A
#
# COMPACT_ATOMS: atom_id res chain seq x y z
N MET A 1 -22.14 44.11 11.18
CA MET A 1 -21.88 42.67 11.08
C MET A 1 -21.55 42.42 9.64
N SER A 2 -20.28 42.58 9.28
CA SER A 2 -19.77 42.23 7.96
C SER A 2 -19.74 40.72 7.88
N GLU A 3 -20.54 40.16 6.98
CA GLU A 3 -20.52 38.73 6.64
C GLU A 3 -19.07 38.37 6.28
N ASP A 4 -18.46 37.44 7.03
CA ASP A 4 -17.21 36.80 6.62
C ASP A 4 -17.52 36.02 5.35
N MET A 5 -17.35 36.68 4.20
CA MET A 5 -17.51 36.07 2.89
C MET A 5 -16.37 35.08 2.72
N VAL A 6 -16.62 33.82 3.10
CA VAL A 6 -15.66 32.72 2.96
C VAL A 6 -15.35 32.57 1.48
N VAL A 7 -14.20 33.10 1.06
CA VAL A 7 -13.77 33.01 -0.33
C VAL A 7 -13.30 31.58 -0.58
N LEU A 8 -14.01 30.89 -1.46
CA LEU A 8 -13.69 29.51 -1.81
C LEU A 8 -12.35 29.43 -2.57
N PRO A 9 -11.56 28.35 -2.39
CA PRO A 9 -10.25 28.18 -3.02
C PRO A 9 -10.27 28.27 -4.55
N GLY A 10 -11.26 27.64 -5.18
CA GLY A 10 -11.47 27.65 -6.63
C GLY A 10 -11.79 29.03 -7.15
N GLU A 11 -12.75 29.71 -6.53
CA GLU A 11 -13.11 31.09 -6.85
C GLU A 11 -11.92 32.05 -6.70
N ARG A 12 -11.12 31.88 -5.65
CA ARG A 12 -9.90 32.69 -5.41
C ARG A 12 -8.90 32.51 -6.55
N CYS A 13 -8.70 31.28 -7.02
CA CYS A 13 -7.84 30.99 -8.17
C CYS A 13 -8.41 31.56 -9.47
N ARG A 14 -9.72 31.46 -9.68
CA ARG A 14 -10.41 32.05 -10.84
C ARG A 14 -10.17 33.56 -10.94
N LYS A 15 -10.38 34.29 -9.84
CA LYS A 15 -10.15 35.74 -9.78
C LYS A 15 -8.71 36.11 -10.10
N ALA A 16 -7.74 35.35 -9.58
CA ALA A 16 -6.33 35.59 -9.87
C ALA A 16 -5.97 35.28 -11.33
N ARG A 17 -6.55 34.23 -11.93
CA ARG A 17 -6.41 33.94 -13.37
C ARG A 17 -6.93 35.11 -14.20
N GLU A 18 -8.12 35.60 -13.89
CA GLU A 18 -8.75 36.72 -14.60
C GLU A 18 -7.94 38.01 -14.46
N ALA A 19 -7.36 38.26 -13.28
CA ALA A 19 -6.45 39.38 -13.07
C ALA A 19 -5.16 39.30 -13.92
N MET A 20 -4.71 38.09 -14.26
CA MET A 20 -3.60 37.86 -15.20
C MET A 20 -4.03 37.88 -16.68
N GLY A 21 -5.32 38.03 -16.97
CA GLY A 21 -5.86 38.05 -18.32
C GLY A 21 -5.80 36.70 -19.05
N TRP A 22 -5.61 35.59 -18.33
CA TRP A 22 -5.56 34.27 -18.93
C TRP A 22 -6.94 33.68 -19.13
N THR A 23 -7.15 33.04 -20.29
CA THR A 23 -8.36 32.27 -20.52
C THR A 23 -8.32 30.94 -19.76
N THR A 24 -9.47 30.37 -19.44
CA THR A 24 -9.55 29.06 -18.78
C THR A 24 -8.86 27.96 -19.60
N ALA A 25 -9.01 27.97 -20.93
CA ALA A 25 -8.33 27.01 -21.82
C ALA A 25 -6.80 27.14 -21.75
N GLU A 26 -6.30 28.37 -21.67
CA GLU A 26 -4.88 28.66 -21.59
C GLU A 26 -4.27 28.23 -20.24
N ALA A 27 -4.98 28.49 -19.14
CA ALA A 27 -4.60 28.01 -17.82
C ALA A 27 -4.64 26.48 -17.74
N ALA A 28 -5.65 25.85 -18.34
CA ALA A 28 -5.80 24.39 -18.35
C ALA A 28 -4.62 23.72 -19.06
N LYS A 29 -4.19 24.29 -20.19
CA LYS A 29 -3.00 23.82 -20.92
C LYS A 29 -1.71 23.93 -20.09
N ARG A 30 -1.50 25.04 -19.39
CA ARG A 30 -0.33 25.24 -18.49
C ARG A 30 -0.36 24.29 -17.29
N MET A 31 -1.54 24.00 -16.78
CA MET A 31 -1.78 23.07 -15.68
C MET A 31 -1.71 21.60 -16.10
N HIS A 32 -1.60 21.31 -17.40
CA HIS A 32 -1.76 19.96 -17.95
C HIS A 32 -3.06 19.27 -17.50
N LEU A 33 -4.13 20.07 -17.39
CA LEU A 33 -5.44 19.63 -16.92
C LEU A 33 -6.47 19.79 -18.03
N SER A 34 -7.50 18.94 -18.06
CA SER A 34 -8.60 19.15 -19.00
C SER A 34 -9.33 20.46 -18.67
N GLN A 35 -9.86 21.13 -19.69
CA GLN A 35 -10.62 22.37 -19.48
C GLN A 35 -11.82 22.14 -18.55
N THR A 36 -12.48 20.98 -18.66
CA THR A 36 -13.57 20.55 -17.79
C THR A 36 -13.14 20.48 -16.33
N TYR A 37 -11.98 19.89 -16.04
CA TYR A 37 -11.47 19.80 -14.67
C TYR A 37 -11.06 21.17 -14.13
N LEU A 38 -10.44 22.02 -14.93
CA LEU A 38 -10.11 23.37 -14.47
C LEU A 38 -11.38 24.20 -14.19
N LEU A 39 -12.41 24.06 -15.02
CA LEU A 39 -13.72 24.70 -14.79
C LEU A 39 -14.36 24.20 -13.48
N ALA A 40 -14.36 22.89 -13.22
CA ALA A 40 -14.86 22.33 -11.98
C ALA A 40 -14.04 22.81 -10.76
N LEU A 41 -12.71 22.87 -10.89
CA LEU A 41 -11.82 23.37 -9.85
C LEU A 41 -12.10 24.84 -9.54
N GLU A 42 -12.28 25.68 -10.56
CA GLU A 42 -12.60 27.10 -10.39
C GLU A 42 -14.01 27.34 -9.84
N ALA A 43 -14.92 26.38 -10.02
CA ALA A 43 -16.30 26.41 -9.51
C ALA A 43 -16.46 25.76 -8.13
N ASP A 44 -15.37 25.27 -7.54
CA ASP A 44 -15.40 24.52 -6.28
C ASP A 44 -16.34 23.29 -6.33
N ASP A 45 -16.57 22.77 -7.53
CA ASP A 45 -17.40 21.60 -7.81
C ASP A 45 -16.54 20.34 -7.72
N TYR A 46 -16.23 19.95 -6.48
CA TYR A 46 -15.31 18.85 -6.19
C TYR A 46 -15.88 17.47 -6.50
N GLU A 47 -17.20 17.33 -6.68
CA GLU A 47 -17.86 16.06 -7.02
C GLU A 47 -17.50 15.57 -8.43
N ARG A 48 -17.19 16.50 -9.34
CA ARG A 48 -16.79 16.20 -10.73
C ARG A 48 -15.29 15.97 -10.88
N LEU A 49 -14.53 16.07 -9.79
CA LEU A 49 -13.08 15.93 -9.77
C LEU A 49 -12.66 14.56 -9.23
N PRO A 50 -11.39 14.15 -9.44
CA PRO A 50 -10.83 12.95 -8.82
C PRO A 50 -10.79 13.04 -7.29
N GLU A 51 -10.21 12.02 -6.64
CA GLU A 51 -10.05 11.98 -5.18
C GLU A 51 -9.49 13.29 -4.59
N ALA A 52 -9.98 13.67 -3.40
CA ALA A 52 -9.65 14.95 -2.75
C ALA A 52 -8.14 15.19 -2.58
N THR A 53 -7.34 14.14 -2.48
CA THR A 53 -5.87 14.22 -2.45
C THR A 53 -5.30 14.82 -3.73
N PHE A 54 -5.84 14.48 -4.90
CA PHE A 54 -5.47 15.09 -6.17
C PHE A 54 -5.98 16.52 -6.28
N VAL A 55 -7.21 16.78 -5.86
CA VAL A 55 -7.81 18.13 -5.87
C VAL A 55 -6.95 19.12 -5.09
N LYS A 56 -6.52 18.75 -3.88
CA LYS A 56 -5.58 19.54 -3.08
C LYS A 56 -4.29 19.85 -3.83
N GLY A 57 -3.75 18.84 -4.52
CA GLY A 57 -2.57 18.99 -5.38
C GLY A 57 -2.79 19.96 -6.53
N TYR A 58 -3.94 19.86 -7.21
CA TYR A 58 -4.33 20.75 -8.31
C TYR A 58 -4.47 22.20 -7.84
N LEU A 59 -5.19 22.45 -6.73
CA LEU A 59 -5.32 23.77 -6.13
C LEU A 59 -3.96 24.36 -5.74
N LYS A 60 -3.09 23.56 -5.09
CA LYS A 60 -1.75 23.99 -4.70
C LYS A 60 -0.89 24.38 -5.91
N ASN A 61 -0.89 23.55 -6.96
CA ASN A 61 -0.13 23.82 -8.16
C ASN A 61 -0.68 25.03 -8.93
N TYR A 62 -2.01 25.15 -9.01
CA TYR A 62 -2.65 26.25 -9.69
C TYR A 62 -2.41 27.58 -8.99
N ALA A 63 -2.53 27.61 -7.66
CA ALA A 63 -2.19 28.79 -6.86
C ALA A 63 -0.72 29.21 -7.08
N ARG A 64 0.21 28.26 -7.15
CA ARG A 64 1.62 28.57 -7.46
C ARG A 64 1.80 29.17 -8.85
N LEU A 65 1.11 28.62 -9.86
CA LEU A 65 1.14 29.14 -11.22
C LEU A 65 0.59 30.58 -11.29
N LEU A 66 -0.39 30.90 -10.44
CA LEU A 66 -1.03 32.22 -10.37
C LEU A 66 -0.32 33.21 -9.42
N GLY A 67 0.77 32.81 -8.77
CA GLY A 67 1.47 33.65 -7.79
C GLY A 67 0.72 33.86 -6.46
N LEU A 68 -0.28 33.02 -6.18
CA LEU A 68 -1.01 33.00 -4.91
C LEU A 68 -0.25 32.18 -3.85
N PRO A 69 -0.49 32.44 -2.54
CA PRO A 69 0.08 31.63 -1.47
C PRO A 69 -0.51 30.22 -1.50
N ALA A 70 0.23 29.30 -2.11
CA ALA A 70 -0.25 27.97 -2.47
C ALA A 70 -0.66 27.11 -1.26
N ASP A 71 0.04 27.25 -0.13
CA ASP A 71 -0.27 26.51 1.09
C ASP A 71 -1.56 27.01 1.74
N GLU A 72 -1.85 28.31 1.68
CA GLU A 72 -3.12 28.85 2.20
C GLU A 72 -4.30 28.28 1.43
N VAL A 73 -4.27 28.35 0.09
CA VAL A 73 -5.36 27.85 -0.77
C VAL A 73 -5.62 26.36 -0.52
N ALA A 74 -4.55 25.56 -0.45
CA ALA A 74 -4.64 24.12 -0.20
C ALA A 74 -5.12 23.78 1.22
N ASN A 75 -4.75 24.59 2.22
CA ASN A 75 -5.18 24.40 3.60
C ASN A 75 -6.65 24.77 3.79
N THR A 76 -7.13 25.83 3.13
CA THR A 76 -8.56 26.18 3.13
C THR A 76 -9.40 25.04 2.57
N PHE A 77 -8.97 24.41 1.46
CA PHE A 77 -9.62 23.20 0.94
C PHE A 77 -9.60 22.03 1.94
N GLN A 78 -8.44 21.77 2.56
CA GLN A 78 -8.32 20.70 3.55
C GLN A 78 -9.25 20.91 4.75
N GLN A 79 -9.42 22.16 5.21
CA GLN A 79 -10.31 22.48 6.31
C GLN A 79 -11.76 22.16 5.96
N MET A 80 -12.24 22.54 4.77
CA MET A 80 -13.60 22.20 4.32
C MET A 80 -13.84 20.70 4.26
N ILE A 81 -12.92 19.92 3.68
CA ILE A 81 -13.04 18.46 3.64
C ILE A 81 -13.04 17.84 5.04
N ASN A 82 -12.23 18.39 5.95
CA ASN A 82 -12.18 17.91 7.32
C ASN A 82 -13.44 18.27 8.12
N GLU A 83 -14.08 19.42 7.85
CA GLU A 83 -15.37 19.78 8.43
C GLU A 83 -16.49 18.86 7.94
N ASP A 84 -16.50 18.52 6.64
CA ASP A 84 -17.40 17.49 6.10
C ASP A 84 -17.13 16.12 6.73
N ALA A 85 -15.86 15.76 6.94
CA ALA A 85 -15.47 14.54 7.63
C ALA A 85 -15.79 14.55 9.12
N PHE A 86 -15.86 15.71 9.77
CA PHE A 86 -16.27 15.84 11.18
C PHE A 86 -17.79 15.65 11.34
N ASN A 87 -18.57 15.99 10.30
CA ASN A 87 -20.01 15.77 10.24
C ASN A 87 -20.41 14.35 9.79
N LYS A 88 -19.45 13.53 9.34
CA LYS A 88 -19.66 12.13 8.94
C LYS A 88 -19.04 11.20 10.00
N PRO A 89 -19.74 10.19 10.52
CA PRO A 89 -19.14 9.27 11.49
C PRO A 89 -17.90 8.61 10.89
N LEU A 90 -16.76 8.76 11.57
CA LEU A 90 -15.45 8.26 11.17
C LEU A 90 -15.48 6.73 11.04
N GLU A 91 -15.66 6.21 9.84
CA GLU A 91 -15.27 4.83 9.51
C GLU A 91 -13.76 4.77 9.32
N LEU A 92 -13.06 4.57 10.44
CA LEU A 92 -11.62 4.38 10.44
C LEU A 92 -11.28 3.02 9.81
N PRO A 93 -10.46 2.95 8.75
CA PRO A 93 -9.92 1.67 8.31
C PRO A 93 -9.11 1.05 9.46
N SER A 94 -9.42 -0.20 9.79
CA SER A 94 -8.77 -0.94 10.87
C SER A 94 -7.30 -1.15 10.52
N MET A 95 -6.42 -0.33 11.10
CA MET A 95 -4.99 -0.58 11.02
C MET A 95 -4.67 -1.89 11.75
N PRO A 96 -4.02 -2.89 11.10
CA PRO A 96 -3.56 -4.06 11.81
C PRO A 96 -2.53 -3.62 12.86
N ARG A 97 -2.86 -3.83 14.15
CA ARG A 97 -1.91 -3.65 15.25
C ARG A 97 -0.68 -4.50 14.94
N LYS A 98 0.46 -3.86 14.70
CA LYS A 98 1.76 -4.53 14.57
C LYS A 98 1.94 -5.42 15.80
N PRO A 99 2.26 -6.72 15.66
CA PRO A 99 2.48 -7.57 16.82
C PRO A 99 3.73 -7.07 17.54
N ALA A 100 3.55 -6.44 18.70
CA ALA A 100 4.66 -6.07 19.57
C ALA A 100 5.26 -7.37 20.13
N LEU A 101 6.39 -7.79 19.57
CA LEU A 101 7.13 -8.98 20.05
C LEU A 101 7.49 -8.87 21.55
N LEU A 102 7.68 -7.64 22.04
CA LEU A 102 7.94 -7.33 23.46
C LEU A 102 6.69 -7.36 24.38
N ALA A 103 5.48 -7.53 23.83
CA ALA A 103 4.26 -7.65 24.64
C ALA A 103 3.96 -9.09 25.10
N ARG A 104 4.78 -10.07 24.70
CA ARG A 104 4.63 -11.46 25.11
C ARG A 104 5.36 -11.70 26.45
N PRO A 105 4.67 -12.21 27.49
CA PRO A 105 5.27 -12.42 28.82
C PRO A 105 6.43 -13.42 28.81
N TRP A 106 6.48 -14.33 27.83
CA TRP A 106 7.55 -15.31 27.70
C TRP A 106 8.88 -14.72 27.24
N VAL A 107 8.87 -13.58 26.54
CA VAL A 107 10.11 -12.88 26.15
C VAL A 107 10.82 -12.35 27.39
N TRP A 108 10.08 -11.82 28.37
CA TRP A 108 10.62 -11.41 29.66
C TRP A 108 11.12 -12.58 30.49
N LEU A 109 10.46 -13.74 30.44
CA LEU A 109 10.94 -14.96 31.09
C LEU A 109 12.28 -15.43 30.54
N VAL A 110 12.44 -15.44 29.21
CA VAL A 110 13.70 -15.84 28.55
C VAL A 110 14.82 -14.84 28.87
N LEU A 111 14.53 -13.54 28.86
CA LEU A 111 15.50 -12.49 29.18
C LEU A 111 15.95 -12.58 30.64
N LEU A 112 15.01 -12.80 31.56
CA LEU A 112 15.28 -13.00 32.99
C LEU A 112 16.10 -14.28 33.25
N LEU A 113 15.78 -15.38 32.55
CA LEU A 113 16.58 -16.61 32.60
C LEU A 113 18.03 -16.36 32.15
N MET A 114 18.23 -15.61 31.06
CA MET A 114 19.57 -15.31 30.54
C MET A 114 20.40 -14.49 31.54
N VAL A 115 19.79 -13.52 32.24
CA VAL A 115 20.45 -12.74 33.28
C VAL A 115 20.84 -13.61 34.49
N ILE A 116 19.98 -14.53 34.91
CA ILE A 116 20.29 -15.45 36.01
C ILE A 116 21.46 -16.36 35.65
N VAL A 117 21.49 -16.90 34.43
CA VAL A 117 22.60 -17.73 33.94
C VAL A 117 23.90 -16.93 33.89
N ALA A 118 23.86 -15.69 33.38
CA ALA A 118 25.03 -14.82 33.36
C ALA A 118 25.54 -14.49 34.77
N GLY A 119 24.64 -14.25 35.73
CA GLY A 119 24.98 -13.99 37.13
C GLY A 119 25.60 -15.20 37.84
N LEU A 120 25.13 -16.42 37.53
CA LEU A 120 25.72 -17.66 38.04
C LEU A 120 27.12 -17.92 37.46
N LEU A 121 27.32 -17.64 36.17
CA LEU A 121 28.62 -17.79 35.51
C LEU A 121 29.65 -16.74 35.95
N ALA A 122 29.19 -15.56 36.38
CA ALA A 122 30.05 -14.47 36.84
C ALA A 122 30.35 -14.54 38.35
N TRP A 123 29.99 -15.62 39.04
CA TRP A 123 30.30 -15.75 40.47
C TRP A 123 31.79 -16.08 40.66
N PRO A 124 32.60 -15.19 41.26
CA PRO A 124 34.01 -15.46 41.48
C PRO A 124 34.19 -16.54 42.54
N GLU A 125 34.80 -17.66 42.17
CA GLU A 125 35.30 -18.67 43.11
C GLU A 125 36.62 -18.17 43.74
N GLY A 126 36.62 -17.98 45.07
CA GLY A 126 37.83 -17.93 45.89
C GLY A 126 38.47 -16.55 46.05
N ALA A 127 38.11 -15.88 47.15
CA ALA A 127 38.96 -14.87 47.78
C ALA A 127 39.07 -15.21 49.27
N ASP A 128 39.74 -16.33 49.57
CA ASP A 128 40.16 -16.67 50.92
C ASP A 128 41.69 -16.66 50.96
N ASP A 129 42.24 -15.58 51.47
CA ASP A 129 43.27 -15.64 52.53
C ASP A 129 43.59 -14.22 53.00
N VAL A 130 42.86 -13.77 54.02
CA VAL A 130 43.22 -12.62 54.85
C VAL A 130 43.94 -13.16 56.09
N VAL A 131 45.26 -13.06 56.12
CA VAL A 131 46.07 -13.26 57.33
C VAL A 131 46.67 -11.91 57.75
N PRO A 132 46.19 -11.29 58.85
CA PRO A 132 46.84 -10.13 59.46
C PRO A 132 48.03 -10.54 60.36
N PRO A 133 48.97 -9.61 60.62
CA PRO A 133 50.38 -9.91 60.80
C PRO A 133 50.86 -9.88 62.27
N GLU A 134 51.97 -10.56 62.55
CA GLU A 134 52.82 -10.23 63.70
C GLU A 134 54.30 -10.04 63.30
N PRO A 135 55.05 -9.23 64.07
CA PRO A 135 56.13 -8.37 63.57
C PRO A 135 57.53 -8.92 63.89
N THR A 136 58.56 -8.41 63.21
CA THR A 136 59.96 -8.19 63.66
C THR A 136 60.76 -7.79 62.40
N ALA A 137 60.92 -6.50 62.09
CA ALA A 137 61.89 -5.53 62.63
C ALA A 137 63.27 -5.55 61.94
N LEU A 138 63.61 -4.34 61.45
CA LEU A 138 64.91 -3.72 61.20
C LEU A 138 65.53 -3.78 59.79
N GLN A 139 65.54 -2.58 59.17
CA GLN A 139 66.66 -1.87 58.50
C GLN A 139 67.26 -2.55 57.24
N GLU A 140 67.64 -1.89 56.15
CA GLU A 140 68.24 -0.57 55.94
C GLU A 140 68.31 -0.30 54.41
N THR A 141 68.02 0.94 53.99
CA THR A 141 68.71 1.77 52.97
C THR A 141 69.08 1.30 51.54
N ALA A 142 69.03 2.30 50.64
CA ALA A 142 69.58 2.46 49.28
C ALA A 142 68.63 2.05 48.14
N GLU A 143 67.93 2.94 47.45
CA GLU A 143 68.35 4.06 46.57
C GLU A 143 68.82 3.62 45.18
N SER A 144 68.27 4.31 44.17
CA SER A 144 68.80 4.61 42.82
C SER A 144 68.39 3.75 41.60
N SER A 145 67.85 4.50 40.61
CA SER A 145 68.12 4.46 39.16
C SER A 145 67.67 3.23 38.35
N SER A 146 67.25 3.33 37.08
CA SER A 146 67.13 4.44 36.12
C SER A 146 66.27 3.95 34.95
N LEU A 147 65.78 4.90 34.14
CA LEU A 147 65.18 4.71 32.82
C LEU A 147 66.05 3.81 31.92
N ASP A 148 65.43 3.16 30.93
CA ASP A 148 65.89 3.25 29.54
C ASP A 148 64.73 3.08 28.54
N LEU A 149 64.67 4.06 27.63
CA LEU A 149 63.97 4.05 26.35
C LEU A 149 64.78 3.20 25.37
N ASP A 150 64.10 2.64 24.35
CA ASP A 150 64.48 2.65 22.92
C ASP A 150 63.42 1.79 22.20
N ALA A 151 62.54 2.29 21.31
CA ALA A 151 62.73 3.08 20.10
C ALA A 151 63.35 2.30 18.92
N ASP A 152 62.71 2.51 17.77
CA ASP A 152 63.03 2.05 16.42
C ASP A 152 62.73 0.58 16.07
N GLY A 153 62.04 0.27 14.99
CA GLY A 153 61.61 1.08 13.85
C GLY A 153 61.45 0.16 12.63
N ASP A 154 60.75 0.67 11.60
CA ASP A 154 60.79 0.20 10.21
C ASP A 154 60.01 -1.12 9.91
N SER A 155 59.22 -1.31 8.85
CA SER A 155 59.05 -0.57 7.60
C SER A 155 57.76 -1.00 6.86
N LEU A 156 57.05 0.00 6.36
CA LEU A 156 56.34 0.19 5.07
C LEU A 156 56.23 -0.94 4.01
N GLN A 157 55.01 -1.16 3.49
CA GLN A 157 54.61 -1.20 2.06
C GLN A 157 53.08 -1.44 1.97
N GLY A 158 52.24 -0.62 1.33
CA GLY A 158 52.06 -0.50 -0.12
C GLY A 158 51.48 -1.82 -0.67
N VAL A 159 50.30 -1.94 -1.28
CA VAL A 159 49.81 -1.23 -2.48
C VAL A 159 48.29 -1.44 -2.66
N ASP A 160 47.67 -0.46 -3.30
CA ASP A 160 46.33 -0.35 -3.87
C ASP A 160 45.95 -1.48 -4.86
N SER A 161 44.65 -1.76 -5.01
CA SER A 161 44.08 -2.45 -6.20
C SER A 161 42.55 -2.30 -6.28
N SER A 162 42.14 -1.30 -7.04
CA SER A 162 40.86 -1.19 -7.75
C SER A 162 40.76 -2.21 -8.90
N ASN A 163 39.59 -2.81 -9.11
CA ASN A 163 39.28 -3.59 -10.33
C ASN A 163 37.97 -3.11 -10.98
N ALA A 164 38.05 -2.85 -12.28
CA ALA A 164 36.94 -2.51 -13.16
C ALA A 164 37.10 -3.25 -14.49
N GLY A 165 35.96 -3.59 -15.10
CA GLY A 165 35.81 -4.00 -16.50
C GLY A 165 35.41 -5.46 -16.70
N ALA A 166 34.69 -5.88 -17.74
CA ALA A 166 33.97 -5.22 -18.84
C ALA A 166 33.31 -6.35 -19.69
N GLY A 167 32.35 -6.01 -20.58
CA GLY A 167 31.95 -6.80 -21.76
C GLY A 167 30.59 -7.52 -21.63
N ASP A 168 29.48 -7.08 -22.25
CA ASP A 168 29.12 -7.10 -23.70
C ASP A 168 28.87 -8.55 -24.17
N THR A 169 27.71 -9.02 -24.69
CA THR A 169 26.93 -8.59 -25.87
C THR A 169 25.57 -9.36 -25.92
N ASN A 170 24.52 -8.75 -26.49
CA ASN A 170 23.31 -9.40 -27.09
C ASN A 170 23.56 -9.56 -28.64
N PRO A 171 22.70 -10.09 -29.55
CA PRO A 171 21.39 -10.78 -29.46
C PRO A 171 21.20 -11.99 -30.44
N ASP A 172 19.95 -12.51 -30.52
CA ASP A 172 19.22 -12.92 -31.75
C ASP A 172 19.00 -14.42 -32.14
N LEU A 173 17.74 -14.64 -32.58
CA LEU A 173 16.96 -15.75 -33.19
C LEU A 173 17.56 -17.12 -33.56
N GLY A 174 16.70 -18.15 -33.43
CA GLY A 174 16.79 -19.37 -34.26
C GLY A 174 15.98 -20.59 -33.79
N GLU A 175 14.70 -20.64 -34.18
CA GLU A 175 13.94 -21.80 -34.70
C GLU A 175 14.17 -23.27 -34.22
N ALA A 176 13.04 -23.90 -33.82
CA ALA A 176 12.44 -25.08 -34.48
C ALA A 176 12.30 -26.42 -33.69
N LEU A 177 11.13 -27.01 -33.95
CA LEU A 177 10.74 -28.44 -33.99
C LEU A 177 10.15 -29.11 -32.73
N SER A 178 8.84 -29.38 -32.85
CA SER A 178 8.09 -30.43 -32.17
C SER A 178 8.70 -31.83 -32.41
N PRO A 179 8.32 -32.81 -31.60
CA PRO A 179 7.54 -33.91 -32.18
C PRO A 179 6.34 -34.35 -31.34
N VAL A 180 5.36 -34.89 -32.08
CA VAL A 180 4.18 -35.66 -31.68
C VAL A 180 4.52 -37.16 -31.65
N ASP A 181 3.74 -37.91 -30.86
CA ASP A 181 3.42 -39.37 -30.84
C ASP A 181 3.52 -39.89 -29.40
N ASP A 182 2.68 -40.78 -28.86
CA ASP A 182 1.27 -41.16 -29.07
C ASP A 182 0.97 -42.24 -27.99
N THR A 183 -0.32 -42.46 -27.69
CA THR A 183 -0.90 -43.73 -27.19
C THR A 183 -0.70 -44.15 -25.71
N GLU A 184 -1.78 -44.13 -24.90
CA GLU A 184 -2.73 -45.26 -24.67
C GLU A 184 -3.62 -44.96 -23.44
N GLU A 185 -4.88 -44.59 -23.65
CA GLU A 185 -6.08 -45.42 -23.45
C GLU A 185 -6.29 -45.96 -22.02
N GLY A 186 -7.24 -45.38 -21.30
CA GLY A 186 -7.73 -45.85 -20.00
C GLY A 186 -9.14 -45.34 -19.76
N ALA A 187 -10.11 -46.16 -20.13
CA ALA A 187 -11.53 -45.87 -20.21
C ALA A 187 -12.20 -45.34 -18.92
N GLN A 188 -13.12 -44.41 -19.18
CA GLN A 188 -14.27 -43.92 -18.42
C GLN A 188 -14.96 -44.98 -17.54
N PRO A 189 -15.53 -44.57 -16.40
CA PRO A 189 -16.98 -44.44 -16.41
C PRO A 189 -17.46 -43.06 -15.97
N GLU A 190 -18.43 -42.59 -16.73
CA GLU A 190 -19.36 -41.52 -16.46
C GLU A 190 -20.38 -42.04 -15.44
N PRO A 191 -20.67 -41.25 -14.40
CA PRO A 191 -22.00 -41.24 -13.81
C PRO A 191 -22.60 -39.86 -14.03
N GLU A 192 -23.60 -39.87 -14.91
CA GLU A 192 -24.93 -39.31 -14.66
C GLU A 192 -25.00 -37.85 -14.25
N ALA A 193 -25.41 -37.06 -15.24
CA ALA A 193 -26.27 -35.91 -15.05
C ALA A 193 -27.45 -36.26 -14.12
N GLU A 194 -27.42 -35.74 -12.91
CA GLU A 194 -28.61 -35.42 -12.13
C GLU A 194 -28.71 -33.89 -12.02
N THR A 195 -29.44 -33.35 -12.98
CA THR A 195 -30.17 -32.09 -12.87
C THR A 195 -31.26 -32.21 -11.80
N GLU A 196 -31.00 -31.78 -10.56
CA GLU A 196 -31.99 -31.31 -9.58
C GLU A 196 -31.24 -30.42 -8.57
N ALA A 197 -31.52 -29.15 -8.32
CA ALA A 197 -32.53 -28.25 -8.82
C ALA A 197 -31.87 -26.86 -8.90
N VAL A 198 -32.11 -26.16 -10.00
CA VAL A 198 -32.09 -24.70 -10.00
C VAL A 198 -33.07 -24.25 -8.93
N ASP A 199 -32.54 -23.91 -7.75
CA ASP A 199 -33.34 -23.35 -6.68
C ASP A 199 -33.97 -22.06 -7.21
N ASP A 200 -35.29 -22.09 -7.25
CA ASP A 200 -36.21 -21.10 -7.80
C ASP A 200 -36.28 -19.89 -6.85
N SER A 201 -35.12 -19.29 -6.62
CA SER A 201 -34.94 -18.05 -5.88
C SER A 201 -33.82 -17.22 -6.54
N MET A 202 -33.90 -17.09 -7.86
CA MET A 202 -32.99 -16.27 -8.68
C MET A 202 -33.42 -14.78 -8.77
N LEU A 203 -34.46 -14.40 -8.01
CA LEU A 203 -34.82 -13.01 -7.72
C LEU A 203 -34.65 -12.78 -6.22
N ALA A 204 -34.02 -11.69 -5.82
CA ALA A 204 -34.03 -11.33 -4.41
C ALA A 204 -35.48 -11.07 -3.98
N GLU A 205 -35.95 -11.70 -2.90
CA GLU A 205 -37.28 -11.49 -2.30
C GLU A 205 -37.50 -10.06 -1.74
N SER A 206 -36.62 -9.12 -2.08
CA SER A 206 -36.53 -7.76 -1.50
C SER A 206 -36.64 -6.62 -2.51
N GLY A 207 -36.90 -6.91 -3.80
CA GLY A 207 -36.94 -5.88 -4.85
C GLY A 207 -35.56 -5.28 -5.17
N LEU A 208 -34.50 -6.02 -4.81
CA LEU A 208 -33.11 -5.72 -5.11
C LEU A 208 -32.63 -6.60 -6.26
N ASP A 209 -31.66 -6.12 -7.00
CA ASP A 209 -31.00 -6.84 -8.07
C ASP A 209 -29.92 -7.77 -7.49
N ARG A 210 -29.77 -8.96 -8.07
CA ARG A 210 -28.79 -9.99 -7.66
C ARG A 210 -27.67 -10.09 -8.68
N LEU A 211 -26.44 -9.94 -8.21
CA LEU A 211 -25.22 -10.11 -9.00
C LEU A 211 -24.44 -11.34 -8.51
N ILE A 212 -24.17 -12.26 -9.42
CA ILE A 212 -23.40 -13.49 -9.18
C ILE A 212 -22.15 -13.48 -10.05
N LEU A 213 -20.98 -13.73 -9.45
CA LEU A 213 -19.72 -13.89 -10.16
C LEU A 213 -19.05 -15.21 -9.76
N ALA A 214 -18.56 -15.97 -10.74
CA ALA A 214 -17.73 -17.14 -10.54
C ALA A 214 -16.28 -16.83 -10.94
N PHE A 215 -15.32 -17.29 -10.14
CA PHE A 215 -13.90 -16.99 -10.33
C PHE A 215 -13.11 -18.27 -10.60
N SER A 216 -12.30 -18.28 -11.66
CA SER A 216 -11.37 -19.36 -11.98
C SER A 216 -10.04 -19.23 -11.22
N THR A 217 -9.59 -17.98 -11.00
CA THR A 217 -8.34 -17.64 -10.30
C THR A 217 -8.57 -16.47 -9.34
N ASN A 218 -7.55 -16.09 -8.57
CA ASN A 218 -7.68 -14.97 -7.64
C ASN A 218 -7.94 -13.65 -8.39
N CYS A 219 -8.92 -12.89 -7.89
CA CYS A 219 -9.30 -11.60 -8.45
C CYS A 219 -9.58 -10.60 -7.34
N TRP A 220 -8.93 -9.44 -7.39
CA TRP A 220 -9.37 -8.31 -6.58
C TRP A 220 -10.67 -7.74 -7.15
N VAL A 221 -11.68 -7.56 -6.30
CA VAL A 221 -12.99 -7.05 -6.70
C VAL A 221 -13.40 -5.86 -5.84
N GLN A 222 -14.08 -4.89 -6.44
CA GLN A 222 -14.81 -3.84 -5.76
C GLN A 222 -16.16 -3.63 -6.44
N ILE A 223 -17.24 -3.79 -5.69
CA ILE A 223 -18.61 -3.74 -6.18
C ILE A 223 -19.39 -2.73 -5.33
N LYS A 224 -19.97 -1.72 -5.98
CA LYS A 224 -20.82 -0.70 -5.35
C LYS A 224 -22.21 -0.72 -5.98
N ASP A 225 -23.23 -0.44 -5.18
CA ASP A 225 -24.60 -0.25 -5.67
C ASP A 225 -24.88 1.20 -6.11
N ALA A 226 -26.09 1.46 -6.60
CA ALA A 226 -26.54 2.80 -7.02
C ALA A 226 -26.56 3.84 -5.89
N SER A 227 -26.69 3.40 -4.64
CA SER A 227 -26.64 4.29 -3.48
C SER A 227 -25.21 4.73 -3.13
N GLY A 228 -24.21 4.15 -3.80
CA GLY A 228 -22.79 4.36 -3.52
C GLY A 228 -22.25 3.50 -2.38
N ARG A 229 -23.08 2.60 -1.82
CA ARG A 229 -22.67 1.66 -0.77
C ARG A 229 -21.84 0.55 -1.40
N THR A 230 -20.69 0.26 -0.78
CA THR A 230 -19.80 -0.82 -1.23
C THR A 230 -20.33 -2.15 -0.71
N LEU A 231 -20.78 -3.02 -1.62
CA LEU A 231 -21.31 -4.34 -1.29
C LEU A 231 -20.17 -5.35 -1.04
N ARG A 232 -19.08 -5.23 -1.81
CA ARG A 232 -17.89 -6.08 -1.67
C ARG A 232 -16.63 -5.31 -2.06
N GLN A 233 -15.56 -5.50 -1.29
CA GLN A 233 -14.22 -5.05 -1.65
C GLN A 233 -13.17 -6.03 -1.09
N GLY A 234 -12.21 -6.46 -1.91
CA GLY A 234 -11.11 -7.32 -1.47
C GLY A 234 -10.68 -8.35 -2.51
N GLU A 235 -9.76 -9.24 -2.12
CA GLU A 235 -9.34 -10.37 -2.94
C GLU A 235 -10.35 -11.50 -2.82
N GLN A 236 -10.85 -11.96 -3.96
CA GLN A 236 -11.68 -13.15 -4.09
C GLN A 236 -10.79 -14.30 -4.58
N LEU A 237 -10.86 -15.44 -3.90
CA LEU A 237 -10.08 -16.63 -4.24
C LEU A 237 -10.65 -17.31 -5.49
N GLY A 238 -9.77 -17.89 -6.31
CA GLY A 238 -10.16 -18.74 -7.43
C GLY A 238 -10.92 -20.00 -6.97
N GLY A 239 -11.83 -20.48 -7.82
CA GLY A 239 -12.75 -21.58 -7.54
C GLY A 239 -13.98 -21.18 -6.71
N GLY A 240 -14.06 -19.94 -6.24
CA GLY A 240 -15.18 -19.44 -5.44
C GLY A 240 -16.27 -18.77 -6.30
N THR A 241 -17.48 -18.70 -5.74
CA THR A 241 -18.57 -17.86 -6.24
C THR A 241 -18.85 -16.74 -5.25
N LEU A 242 -19.20 -15.57 -5.79
CA LEU A 242 -19.59 -14.39 -5.03
C LEU A 242 -21.01 -14.01 -5.44
N GLN A 243 -21.92 -13.98 -4.48
CA GLN A 243 -23.32 -13.59 -4.69
C GLN A 243 -23.61 -12.35 -3.84
N LEU A 244 -24.22 -11.34 -4.44
CA LEU A 244 -24.50 -10.06 -3.81
C LEU A 244 -25.89 -9.57 -4.24
N ASP A 245 -26.62 -8.98 -3.30
CA ASP A 245 -27.90 -8.32 -3.56
C ASP A 245 -27.75 -6.82 -3.33
N GLY A 246 -28.25 -5.98 -4.24
CA GLY A 246 -28.13 -4.53 -4.17
C GLY A 246 -29.00 -3.80 -5.18
N GLN A 247 -28.95 -2.46 -5.19
CA GLN A 247 -29.72 -1.67 -6.14
C GLN A 247 -28.87 -1.40 -7.40
N ALA A 248 -29.37 -1.76 -8.57
CA ALA A 248 -28.76 -1.37 -9.82
C ALA A 248 -28.88 0.16 -10.09
N PRO A 249 -27.94 0.78 -10.81
CA PRO A 249 -26.80 0.16 -11.47
C PRO A 249 -25.65 -0.22 -10.52
N PHE A 250 -25.01 -1.36 -10.79
CA PHE A 250 -23.81 -1.79 -10.06
C PHE A 250 -22.55 -1.25 -10.72
N ASN A 251 -21.66 -0.65 -9.93
CA ASN A 251 -20.31 -0.30 -10.37
C ASN A 251 -19.34 -1.40 -9.95
N VAL A 252 -18.89 -2.18 -10.91
CA VAL A 252 -18.02 -3.34 -10.72
C VAL A 252 -16.63 -3.02 -11.23
N THR A 253 -15.63 -3.15 -10.35
CA THR A 253 -14.22 -3.09 -10.70
C THR A 253 -13.58 -4.45 -10.42
N LEU A 254 -13.01 -5.05 -11.46
CA LEU A 254 -12.28 -6.31 -11.41
C LEU A 254 -10.80 -6.01 -11.66
N GLY A 255 -9.92 -6.46 -10.77
CA GLY A 255 -8.47 -6.28 -10.91
C GLY A 255 -7.85 -7.25 -11.93
N ASN A 256 -8.49 -8.41 -12.12
CA ASN A 256 -8.10 -9.44 -13.08
C ASN A 256 -9.37 -9.93 -13.80
N ALA A 257 -9.67 -9.37 -14.97
CA ALA A 257 -10.87 -9.72 -15.72
C ALA A 257 -10.87 -11.18 -16.19
N GLY A 258 -9.72 -11.71 -16.62
CA GLY A 258 -9.58 -13.11 -17.00
C GLY A 258 -9.71 -14.13 -15.85
N ALA A 259 -9.82 -13.66 -14.61
CA ALA A 259 -10.13 -14.52 -13.48
C ALA A 259 -11.62 -14.80 -13.30
N VAL A 260 -12.51 -14.04 -13.95
CA VAL A 260 -13.96 -14.26 -13.87
C VAL A 260 -14.35 -15.23 -14.97
N SER A 261 -14.88 -16.40 -14.58
CA SER A 261 -15.36 -17.40 -15.54
C SER A 261 -16.76 -17.08 -16.02
N ASP A 262 -17.65 -16.74 -15.08
CA ASP A 262 -19.06 -16.50 -15.35
C ASP A 262 -19.58 -15.33 -14.51
N MET A 263 -20.47 -14.53 -15.10
CA MET A 263 -21.10 -13.40 -14.42
C MET A 263 -22.57 -13.31 -14.82
N TYR A 264 -23.45 -13.21 -13.83
CA TYR A 264 -24.89 -13.13 -14.01
C TYR A 264 -25.48 -11.98 -13.22
N LEU A 265 -26.38 -11.23 -13.85
CA LEU A 265 -27.17 -10.18 -13.21
C LEU A 265 -28.65 -10.55 -13.35
N ASN A 266 -29.34 -10.76 -12.24
CA ASN A 266 -30.76 -11.18 -12.22
C ASN A 266 -31.03 -12.43 -13.08
N GLY A 267 -30.04 -13.33 -13.18
CA GLY A 267 -30.09 -14.52 -14.03
C GLY A 267 -29.71 -14.31 -15.50
N GLU A 268 -29.51 -13.07 -15.96
CA GLU A 268 -29.01 -12.76 -17.30
C GLU A 268 -27.47 -12.82 -17.32
N ALA A 269 -26.90 -13.58 -18.26
CA ALA A 269 -25.46 -13.68 -18.42
C ALA A 269 -24.88 -12.36 -18.96
N VAL A 270 -23.90 -11.80 -18.25
CA VAL A 270 -23.26 -10.54 -18.63
C VAL A 270 -21.83 -10.80 -19.10
N THR A 271 -21.50 -10.31 -20.29
CA THR A 271 -20.16 -10.44 -20.85
C THR A 271 -19.24 -9.30 -20.41
N LEU A 272 -18.00 -9.65 -20.09
CA LEU A 272 -16.96 -8.66 -19.78
C LEU A 272 -16.39 -8.06 -21.06
N PRO A 273 -15.95 -6.79 -21.04
CA PRO A 273 -15.28 -6.15 -22.18
C PRO A 273 -13.96 -6.83 -22.60
N THR A 274 -13.33 -7.57 -21.68
CA THR A 274 -12.13 -8.37 -21.93
C THR A 274 -12.06 -9.51 -20.93
N ASP A 275 -11.54 -10.63 -21.37
CA ASP A 275 -11.22 -11.85 -20.61
C ASP A 275 -9.71 -12.01 -20.40
N SER A 276 -8.92 -10.99 -20.75
CA SER A 276 -7.46 -11.08 -20.67
C SER A 276 -6.99 -11.10 -19.22
N PRO A 277 -6.12 -12.06 -18.84
CA PRO A 277 -5.60 -12.17 -17.49
C PRO A 277 -4.78 -10.93 -17.10
N GLY A 278 -4.91 -10.50 -15.84
CA GLY A 278 -4.21 -9.35 -15.26
C GLY A 278 -4.71 -7.98 -15.71
N LYS A 279 -5.78 -7.90 -16.53
CA LYS A 279 -6.38 -6.63 -16.93
C LYS A 279 -7.41 -6.16 -15.89
N VAL A 280 -7.30 -4.89 -15.55
CA VAL A 280 -8.31 -4.21 -14.72
C VAL A 280 -9.48 -3.78 -15.60
N VAL A 281 -10.69 -4.16 -15.22
CA VAL A 281 -11.93 -3.82 -15.90
C VAL A 281 -12.84 -3.06 -14.95
N ARG A 282 -13.44 -1.98 -15.45
CA ARG A 282 -14.45 -1.18 -14.76
C ARG A 282 -15.69 -1.13 -15.63
N ILE A 283 -16.78 -1.68 -15.12
CA ILE A 283 -18.06 -1.72 -15.83
C ILE A 283 -19.17 -1.26 -14.90
N THR A 284 -20.18 -0.68 -15.52
CA THR A 284 -21.43 -0.33 -14.87
C THR A 284 -22.49 -1.27 -15.42
N LEU A 285 -23.08 -2.08 -14.55
CA LEU A 285 -24.15 -3.01 -14.88
C LEU A 285 -25.49 -2.31 -14.63
N PRO A 286 -26.42 -2.32 -15.59
CA PRO A 286 -27.68 -1.59 -15.50
C PRO A 286 -28.65 -2.15 -14.47
#